data_AF-A0A4U1BTC2-F1
#
_entry.id   AF-A0A4U1BTC2-F1
#
_cell.length_a   1.000
_cell.length_b   1.000
_cell.length_c   1.000
_cell.angle_alpha   90.00
_cell.angle_beta   90.00
_cell.angle_gamma   90.00
#
_symmetry.space_group_name_H-M   'P 1'
#
loop_
_entity.id
_entity.type
_entity.pdbx_description
1 polymer ?
#
loop_
_entity_poly.entity_id
_entity_poly.type
_entity_poly.pdbx_seq_one_letter_code
_entity_poly.pdbx_strand_id
1 'polypeptide(L)'
;MSLMEDTFSLEATIKVLICDDSALARKQLARQLPQCLQRSIEFAHNGEQALSMLAQNNFQLLFLDLNMPVLDGYQVLESLAGQTSKPQVIVVSADIQDKARELVFGLGAADFISKPIHSDELDACLRKLGIDVSAIPEVHTELKVSIEDALREVSNVAMGRTASLLAKVIDNFVHLPVPKVSHWTPQDLEMTLMGARQDQNTQIISQGYIGSGIAGEALLLFHDINNTNLSQLFGIQGYDLEQQDEVLLDAANLLFGAFLNSLSEQLHVAFSQSPPVIWRRSQNPPELKGEVFAIEISYRQEQYNLNCDLLLLLPQSSWDKLQQYLSVLL
;
A
#
# COMPACT_ATOMS: atom_id res chain seq x y z
N MET A 1 -38.65 -54.36 -1.28
CA MET A 1 -39.16 -53.06 -1.73
C MET A 1 -39.04 -52.09 -0.57
N SER A 2 -37.96 -51.31 -0.57
CA SER A 2 -37.87 -49.93 -0.06
C SER A 2 -36.40 -49.56 -0.17
N LEU A 3 -36.08 -48.80 -1.21
CA LEU A 3 -34.78 -48.22 -1.47
C LEU A 3 -34.45 -47.23 -0.33
N MET A 4 -33.26 -47.37 0.25
CA MET A 4 -32.62 -46.30 1.00
C MET A 4 -32.16 -45.26 -0.04
N GLU A 5 -32.76 -44.07 0.00
CA GLU A 5 -32.19 -42.90 -0.66
C GLU A 5 -31.12 -42.33 0.26
N ASP A 6 -29.86 -42.62 -0.08
CA ASP A 6 -28.69 -41.92 0.43
C ASP A 6 -28.69 -40.49 -0.10
N THR A 7 -29.22 -39.54 0.68
CA THR A 7 -28.98 -38.11 0.47
C THR A 7 -27.54 -37.78 0.90
N PHE A 8 -26.59 -37.93 -0.02
CA PHE A 8 -25.26 -37.34 0.07
C PHE A 8 -25.38 -35.82 -0.15
N SER A 9 -25.47 -35.03 0.92
CA SER A 9 -25.26 -33.59 0.87
C SER A 9 -23.76 -33.29 1.02
N LEU A 10 -23.03 -33.35 -0.11
CA LEU A 10 -21.69 -32.78 -0.23
C LEU A 10 -21.84 -31.25 -0.33
N GLU A 11 -21.89 -30.57 0.81
CA GLU A 11 -21.47 -29.17 0.84
C GLU A 11 -19.97 -29.16 0.54
N ALA A 12 -19.59 -28.93 -0.72
CA ALA A 12 -18.19 -28.87 -1.10
C ALA A 12 -17.55 -27.66 -0.40
N THR A 13 -16.77 -27.91 0.64
CA THR A 13 -16.03 -26.87 1.35
C THR A 13 -15.03 -26.21 0.39
N ILE A 14 -15.28 -24.96 0.03
CA ILE A 14 -14.39 -24.16 -0.80
C ILE A 14 -13.14 -23.82 0.03
N LYS A 15 -12.00 -24.39 -0.35
CA LYS A 15 -10.69 -24.02 0.18
C LYS A 15 -10.23 -22.71 -0.43
N VAL A 16 -9.93 -21.75 0.44
CA VAL A 16 -9.51 -20.41 0.11
C VAL A 16 -8.06 -20.21 0.51
N LEU A 17 -7.25 -19.68 -0.39
CA LEU A 17 -5.92 -19.19 -0.08
C LEU A 17 -5.95 -17.66 -0.09
N ILE A 18 -5.45 -17.02 0.97
CA ILE A 18 -5.21 -15.58 0.99
C ILE A 18 -3.70 -15.36 0.98
N CYS A 19 -3.20 -14.76 -0.09
CA CYS A 19 -1.79 -14.42 -0.29
C CYS A 19 -1.60 -12.91 -0.24
N ASP A 20 -0.94 -12.45 0.81
CA ASP A 20 -0.66 -11.02 1.05
C ASP A 20 0.48 -10.97 2.08
N ASP A 21 1.43 -10.04 2.00
CA ASP A 21 2.53 -9.92 2.96
C ASP A 21 2.08 -9.22 4.27
N SER A 22 1.03 -8.41 4.19
CA SER A 22 0.42 -7.70 5.31
C SER A 22 -0.49 -8.59 6.15
N ALA A 23 -0.07 -8.87 7.38
CA ALA A 23 -0.89 -9.63 8.34
C ALA A 23 -2.23 -8.93 8.63
N LEU A 24 -2.26 -7.59 8.60
CA LEU A 24 -3.49 -6.83 8.75
C LEU A 24 -4.44 -7.10 7.59
N ALA A 25 -3.95 -6.99 6.34
CA ALA A 25 -4.78 -7.21 5.16
C ALA A 25 -5.32 -8.64 5.11
N ARG A 26 -4.49 -9.66 5.38
CA ARG A 26 -4.94 -11.07 5.49
C ARG A 26 -6.05 -11.22 6.52
N LYS A 27 -5.88 -10.62 7.71
CA LYS A 27 -6.87 -10.68 8.79
C LYS A 27 -8.16 -9.96 8.43
N GLN A 28 -8.07 -8.76 7.86
CA GLN A 28 -9.23 -7.98 7.46
C GLN A 28 -10.04 -8.69 6.37
N LEU A 29 -9.38 -9.21 5.34
CA LEU A 29 -10.04 -9.99 4.31
C LEU A 29 -10.66 -11.26 4.88
N ALA A 30 -9.94 -12.02 5.72
CA ALA A 30 -10.51 -13.21 6.37
C ALA A 30 -11.75 -12.88 7.22
N ARG A 31 -11.74 -11.75 7.94
CA ARG A 31 -12.88 -11.28 8.74
C ARG A 31 -14.09 -10.91 7.87
N GLN A 32 -13.85 -10.30 6.71
CA GLN A 32 -14.91 -9.89 5.80
C GLN A 32 -15.44 -11.04 4.95
N LEU A 33 -14.68 -12.13 4.79
CA LEU A 33 -15.14 -13.30 4.06
C LEU A 33 -16.34 -13.95 4.75
N PRO A 34 -17.26 -14.52 3.99
CA PRO A 34 -18.37 -15.28 4.56
C PRO A 34 -17.90 -16.50 5.37
N GLN A 35 -18.64 -16.85 6.42
CA GLN A 35 -18.29 -17.95 7.33
C GLN A 35 -18.09 -19.31 6.65
N CYS A 36 -18.86 -19.60 5.60
CA CYS A 36 -18.72 -20.85 4.84
C CYS A 36 -17.32 -20.99 4.24
N LEU A 37 -16.68 -19.85 3.89
CA LEU A 37 -15.30 -19.79 3.39
C LEU A 37 -14.28 -19.72 4.53
N GLN A 38 -14.59 -19.05 5.64
CA GLN A 38 -13.68 -18.87 6.78
C GLN A 38 -13.14 -20.18 7.36
N ARG A 39 -13.91 -21.28 7.27
CA ARG A 39 -13.52 -22.60 7.81
C ARG A 39 -12.38 -23.29 7.05
N SER A 40 -12.01 -22.79 5.88
CA SER A 40 -10.96 -23.39 5.04
C SER A 40 -10.09 -22.33 4.39
N ILE A 41 -9.78 -21.28 5.14
CA ILE A 41 -8.78 -20.29 4.77
C ILE A 41 -7.40 -20.78 5.19
N GLU A 42 -6.47 -20.77 4.25
CA GLU A 42 -5.04 -20.82 4.52
C GLU A 42 -4.38 -19.50 4.09
N PHE A 43 -3.23 -19.18 4.68
CA PHE A 43 -2.55 -17.91 4.48
C PHE A 43 -1.15 -18.12 3.91
N ALA A 44 -0.82 -17.36 2.86
CA ALA A 44 0.54 -17.21 2.33
C ALA A 44 1.03 -15.77 2.53
N HIS A 45 2.32 -15.60 2.76
CA HIS A 45 2.96 -14.32 3.10
C HIS A 45 3.75 -13.70 1.93
N ASN A 46 3.85 -14.43 0.81
CA ASN A 46 4.47 -14.00 -0.44
C ASN A 46 4.09 -14.97 -1.57
N GLY A 47 4.43 -14.62 -2.81
CA GLY A 47 4.09 -15.42 -3.98
C GLY A 47 4.75 -16.81 -4.03
N GLU A 48 5.99 -16.98 -3.55
CA GLU A 48 6.65 -18.30 -3.52
C GLU A 48 5.93 -19.29 -2.61
N GLN A 49 5.51 -18.82 -1.42
CA GLN A 49 4.73 -19.63 -0.49
C GLN A 49 3.38 -19.99 -1.11
N ALA A 50 2.71 -19.03 -1.76
CA ALA A 50 1.42 -19.29 -2.40
C ALA A 50 1.53 -20.35 -3.50
N LEU A 51 2.51 -20.24 -4.40
CA LEU A 51 2.74 -21.23 -5.45
C LEU A 51 3.08 -22.61 -4.88
N SER A 52 3.88 -22.66 -3.80
CA SER A 52 4.19 -23.91 -3.10
C SER A 52 2.95 -24.58 -2.51
N MET A 53 2.06 -23.79 -1.92
CA MET A 53 0.80 -24.29 -1.35
C MET A 53 -0.18 -24.75 -2.43
N LEU A 54 -0.27 -24.00 -3.55
CA LEU A 54 -1.10 -24.34 -4.71
C LEU A 54 -0.63 -25.64 -5.40
N ALA A 55 0.68 -25.92 -5.39
CA ALA A 55 1.21 -27.17 -5.91
C ALA A 55 0.87 -28.40 -5.04
N GLN A 56 0.64 -28.19 -3.74
CA GLN A 56 0.39 -29.26 -2.76
C GLN A 56 -1.09 -29.48 -2.47
N ASN A 57 -1.91 -28.44 -2.61
CA ASN A 57 -3.32 -28.43 -2.23
C ASN A 57 -4.19 -27.88 -3.35
N ASN A 58 -5.39 -28.46 -3.51
CA ASN A 58 -6.38 -27.95 -4.44
C ASN A 58 -7.20 -26.82 -3.80
N PHE A 59 -6.80 -25.58 -4.02
CA PHE A 59 -7.59 -24.40 -3.67
C PHE A 59 -8.59 -24.07 -4.78
N GLN A 60 -9.79 -23.64 -4.40
CA GLN A 60 -10.82 -23.22 -5.36
C GLN A 60 -10.80 -21.71 -5.58
N LEU A 61 -10.36 -20.97 -4.56
CA LEU A 61 -10.31 -19.51 -4.57
C LEU A 61 -8.97 -19.02 -4.03
N LEU A 62 -8.34 -18.09 -4.73
CA LEU A 62 -7.14 -17.39 -4.32
C LEU A 62 -7.44 -15.89 -4.28
N PHE A 63 -7.27 -15.27 -3.11
CA PHE A 63 -7.13 -13.83 -3.01
C PHE A 63 -5.64 -13.48 -3.04
N LEU A 64 -5.25 -12.60 -3.96
CA LEU A 64 -3.85 -12.34 -4.26
C LEU A 64 -3.55 -10.84 -4.23
N ASP A 65 -2.67 -10.41 -3.34
CA ASP A 65 -2.04 -9.09 -3.40
C ASP A 65 -1.02 -9.02 -4.55
N LEU A 66 -0.83 -7.82 -5.10
CA LEU A 66 0.11 -7.60 -6.21
C LEU A 66 1.50 -7.22 -5.75
N ASN A 67 1.64 -6.47 -4.66
CA ASN A 67 2.88 -5.81 -4.26
C ASN A 67 3.44 -6.49 -3.00
N MET A 68 4.06 -7.65 -3.20
CA MET A 68 4.68 -8.45 -2.13
C MET A 68 6.19 -8.58 -2.34
N PRO A 69 6.99 -8.78 -1.27
CA PRO A 69 8.41 -9.09 -1.39
C PRO A 69 8.63 -10.50 -1.97
N VAL A 70 9.86 -10.75 -2.44
CA VAL A 70 10.34 -12.02 -3.00
C VAL A 70 9.75 -12.37 -4.37
N LEU A 71 8.44 -12.61 -4.43
CA LEU A 71 7.70 -12.92 -5.66
C LEU A 71 6.34 -12.22 -5.61
N ASP A 72 6.11 -11.34 -6.59
CA ASP A 72 4.96 -10.45 -6.63
C ASP A 72 3.70 -11.14 -7.22
N GLY A 73 2.54 -10.51 -7.10
CA GLY A 73 1.29 -11.11 -7.57
C GLY A 73 1.19 -11.26 -9.09
N TYR A 74 1.91 -10.43 -9.85
CA TYR A 74 1.95 -10.56 -11.31
C TYR A 74 2.68 -11.85 -11.69
N GLN A 75 3.82 -12.13 -11.06
CA GLN A 75 4.59 -13.35 -11.26
C GLN A 75 3.82 -14.61 -10.84
N VAL A 76 3.00 -14.53 -9.78
CA VAL A 76 2.07 -15.62 -9.40
C VAL A 76 1.05 -15.86 -10.52
N LEU A 77 0.40 -14.80 -11.03
CA LEU A 77 -0.57 -14.92 -12.11
C LEU A 77 0.04 -15.52 -13.39
N GLU A 78 1.23 -15.05 -13.79
CA GLU A 78 2.00 -15.60 -14.91
C GLU A 78 2.30 -17.09 -14.72
N SER A 79 2.71 -17.48 -13.51
CA SER A 79 2.99 -18.88 -13.18
C SER A 79 1.75 -19.76 -13.26
N LEU A 80 0.57 -19.21 -12.95
CA LEU A 80 -0.72 -19.90 -13.05
C LEU A 80 -1.31 -19.84 -14.48
N ALA A 81 -0.78 -19.01 -15.37
CA ALA A 81 -1.29 -18.89 -16.73
C ALA A 81 -1.11 -20.22 -17.49
N GLY A 82 -2.17 -20.66 -18.16
CA GLY A 82 -2.16 -21.92 -18.93
C GLY A 82 -2.29 -23.20 -18.10
N GLN A 83 -2.34 -23.15 -16.76
CA GLN A 83 -2.64 -24.31 -15.94
C GLN A 83 -4.14 -24.67 -16.02
N THR A 84 -4.46 -25.95 -16.23
CA THR A 84 -5.84 -26.44 -16.35
C THR A 84 -6.56 -26.59 -15.02
N SER A 85 -5.82 -26.78 -13.92
CA SER A 85 -6.34 -26.92 -12.56
C SER A 85 -5.79 -25.83 -11.67
N LYS A 86 -6.32 -24.60 -11.82
CA LYS A 86 -5.97 -23.43 -11.00
C LYS A 86 -7.20 -22.89 -10.25
N PRO A 87 -7.02 -22.23 -9.10
CA PRO A 87 -8.12 -21.55 -8.43
C PRO A 87 -8.67 -20.39 -9.27
N GLN A 88 -9.89 -19.96 -8.97
CA GLN A 88 -10.34 -18.62 -9.36
C GLN A 88 -9.48 -17.60 -8.59
N VAL A 89 -8.84 -16.67 -9.30
CA VAL A 89 -7.95 -15.68 -8.68
C VAL A 89 -8.69 -14.34 -8.62
N ILE A 90 -8.95 -13.85 -7.41
CA ILE A 90 -9.38 -12.49 -7.16
C ILE A 90 -8.15 -11.69 -6.75
N VAL A 91 -7.79 -10.69 -7.54
CA VAL A 91 -6.72 -9.77 -7.15
C VAL A 91 -7.25 -8.78 -6.13
N VAL A 92 -6.51 -8.59 -5.04
CA VAL A 92 -6.85 -7.65 -3.97
C VAL A 92 -5.66 -6.74 -3.77
N SER A 93 -5.72 -5.51 -4.29
CA SER A 93 -4.54 -4.62 -4.29
C SER A 93 -4.88 -3.19 -3.92
N ALA A 94 -3.89 -2.51 -3.33
CA ALA A 94 -3.88 -1.06 -3.19
C ALA A 94 -3.57 -0.36 -4.53
N ASP A 95 -2.87 -1.02 -5.45
CA ASP A 95 -2.61 -0.48 -6.79
C ASP A 95 -3.87 -0.52 -7.66
N ILE A 96 -4.59 0.60 -7.71
CA ILE A 96 -5.86 0.72 -8.43
C ILE A 96 -5.71 1.40 -9.80
N GLN A 97 -4.49 1.49 -10.34
CA GLN A 97 -4.24 2.08 -11.66
C GLN A 97 -4.93 1.26 -12.77
N ASP A 98 -5.50 1.91 -13.78
CA ASP A 98 -6.22 1.22 -14.88
C ASP A 98 -5.30 0.25 -15.63
N LYS A 99 -4.03 0.64 -15.87
CA LYS A 99 -2.99 -0.23 -16.46
C LYS A 99 -2.75 -1.50 -15.64
N ALA A 100 -2.71 -1.39 -14.30
CA ALA A 100 -2.54 -2.54 -13.41
C ALA A 100 -3.73 -3.50 -13.53
N ARG A 101 -4.95 -2.95 -13.54
CA ARG A 101 -6.19 -3.73 -13.73
C ARG A 101 -6.21 -4.46 -15.07
N GLU A 102 -5.94 -3.75 -16.17
CA GLU A 102 -5.88 -4.34 -17.51
C GLU A 102 -4.86 -5.49 -17.58
N LEU A 103 -3.68 -5.29 -16.99
CA LEU A 103 -2.62 -6.29 -16.97
C LEU A 103 -3.04 -7.57 -16.23
N VAL A 104 -3.59 -7.47 -15.01
CA VAL A 104 -3.96 -8.67 -14.24
C VAL A 104 -5.11 -9.45 -14.86
N PHE A 105 -6.09 -8.76 -15.48
CA PHE A 105 -7.14 -9.43 -16.25
C PHE A 105 -6.57 -10.14 -17.48
N GLY A 106 -5.60 -9.52 -18.18
CA GLY A 106 -4.87 -10.15 -19.27
C GLY A 106 -4.10 -11.41 -18.85
N LEU A 107 -3.60 -11.46 -17.61
CA LEU A 107 -2.93 -12.62 -17.01
C LEU A 107 -3.91 -13.69 -16.48
N GLY A 108 -5.22 -13.42 -16.53
CA GLY A 108 -6.27 -14.38 -16.20
C GLY A 108 -6.76 -14.33 -14.76
N ALA A 109 -6.68 -13.17 -14.11
CA ALA A 109 -7.46 -12.87 -12.92
C ALA A 109 -8.98 -12.92 -13.22
N ALA A 110 -9.76 -13.47 -12.30
CA ALA A 110 -11.21 -13.61 -12.44
C ALA A 110 -11.96 -12.33 -12.04
N ASP A 111 -11.45 -11.60 -11.04
CA ASP A 111 -11.94 -10.29 -10.66
C ASP A 111 -10.83 -9.48 -9.95
N PHE A 112 -11.11 -8.20 -9.70
CA PHE A 112 -10.22 -7.28 -9.01
C PHE A 112 -10.99 -6.50 -7.94
N ILE A 113 -10.45 -6.45 -6.72
CA ILE A 113 -10.99 -5.70 -5.58
C ILE A 113 -9.93 -4.70 -5.12
N SER A 114 -10.33 -3.43 -4.97
CA SER A 114 -9.44 -2.40 -4.42
C SER A 114 -9.39 -2.45 -2.90
N LYS A 115 -8.21 -2.26 -2.31
CA LYS A 115 -8.08 -2.00 -0.87
C LYS A 115 -8.44 -0.53 -0.54
N PRO A 116 -9.08 -0.23 0.61
CA PRO A 116 -9.56 -1.17 1.62
C PRO A 116 -10.80 -1.93 1.14
N ILE A 117 -10.91 -3.20 1.51
CA ILE A 117 -11.97 -4.08 1.02
C ILE A 117 -13.29 -3.71 1.71
N HIS A 118 -14.34 -3.57 0.91
CA HIS A 118 -15.70 -3.33 1.39
C HIS A 118 -16.53 -4.61 1.25
N SER A 119 -17.36 -4.92 2.26
CA SER A 119 -18.19 -6.13 2.28
C SER A 119 -19.06 -6.27 1.03
N ASP A 120 -19.66 -5.17 0.57
CA ASP A 120 -20.56 -5.17 -0.59
C ASP A 120 -19.82 -5.49 -1.90
N GLU A 121 -18.58 -5.03 -2.04
CA GLU A 121 -17.73 -5.30 -3.21
C GLU A 121 -17.27 -6.76 -3.22
N LEU A 122 -16.87 -7.28 -2.05
CA LEU A 122 -16.49 -8.68 -1.86
C LEU A 122 -17.67 -9.62 -2.16
N ASP A 123 -18.85 -9.31 -1.62
CA ASP A 123 -20.07 -10.10 -1.87
C ASP A 123 -20.47 -10.09 -3.35
N ALA A 124 -20.39 -8.93 -4.00
CA ALA A 124 -20.66 -8.82 -5.44
C ALA A 124 -19.66 -9.66 -6.25
N CYS A 125 -18.37 -9.62 -5.89
CA CYS A 125 -17.32 -10.41 -6.52
C CYS A 125 -17.56 -11.92 -6.37
N LEU A 126 -17.81 -12.40 -5.15
CA LEU A 126 -18.10 -13.81 -4.87
C LEU A 126 -19.33 -14.31 -5.65
N ARG A 127 -20.40 -13.49 -5.73
CA ARG A 127 -21.60 -13.81 -6.51
C ARG A 127 -21.33 -13.93 -8.01
N LYS A 128 -20.48 -13.07 -8.59
CA LYS A 128 -20.08 -13.20 -10.01
C LYS A 128 -19.39 -14.53 -10.30
N LEU A 129 -18.64 -15.06 -9.33
CA LEU A 129 -17.97 -16.36 -9.41
C LEU A 129 -18.91 -17.55 -9.11
N GLY A 130 -20.20 -17.30 -8.88
CA GLY A 130 -21.18 -18.33 -8.56
C GLY A 130 -21.06 -18.89 -7.14
N ILE A 131 -20.34 -18.19 -6.25
CA ILE A 131 -20.24 -18.55 -4.84
C ILE A 131 -21.45 -17.92 -4.13
N ASP A 132 -22.47 -18.71 -3.84
CA ASP A 132 -23.68 -18.26 -3.16
C ASP A 132 -23.46 -18.16 -1.65
N VAL A 133 -23.84 -17.02 -1.09
CA VAL A 133 -23.45 -16.61 0.26
C VAL A 133 -24.71 -16.30 1.06
N SER A 134 -25.19 -17.28 1.82
CA SER A 134 -26.25 -17.07 2.79
C SER A 134 -25.65 -16.66 4.15
N ALA A 135 -26.17 -15.58 4.72
CA ALA A 135 -25.61 -14.87 5.87
C ALA A 135 -25.92 -15.55 7.22
N ILE A 136 -24.89 -15.83 8.02
CA ILE A 136 -24.95 -16.19 9.45
C ILE A 136 -23.72 -15.55 10.14
N PRO A 137 -23.84 -14.98 11.37
CA PRO A 137 -22.82 -14.07 11.92
C PRO A 137 -21.56 -14.75 12.45
N GLU A 138 -20.51 -13.93 12.48
CA GLU A 138 -19.07 -14.05 12.74
C GLU A 138 -18.55 -15.18 13.65
N VAL A 139 -17.48 -15.87 13.19
CA VAL A 139 -16.56 -16.65 14.04
C VAL A 139 -15.15 -16.18 13.72
N HIS A 140 -14.44 -15.66 14.71
CA HIS A 140 -13.13 -15.03 14.50
C HIS A 140 -11.99 -16.01 14.66
N THR A 141 -11.08 -16.04 13.69
CA THR A 141 -9.71 -16.52 13.84
C THR A 141 -8.81 -15.38 14.31
N GLU A 142 -8.13 -15.55 15.46
CA GLU A 142 -7.23 -14.55 16.03
C GLU A 142 -5.86 -14.55 15.33
N LEU A 143 -5.67 -13.65 14.37
CA LEU A 143 -4.35 -13.20 13.93
C LEU A 143 -3.88 -12.05 14.83
N LYS A 144 -2.70 -12.17 15.46
CA LYS A 144 -2.05 -11.05 16.14
C LYS A 144 -1.39 -10.16 15.08
N VAL A 145 -1.74 -8.88 15.06
CA VAL A 145 -1.20 -7.90 14.12
C VAL A 145 -0.50 -6.82 14.93
N SER A 146 0.73 -6.47 14.55
CA SER A 146 1.47 -5.38 15.19
C SER A 146 0.97 -4.02 14.70
N ILE A 147 1.24 -2.97 15.47
CA ILE A 147 0.86 -1.61 15.09
C ILE A 147 1.70 -1.12 13.89
N GLU A 148 2.96 -1.54 13.80
CA GLU A 148 3.84 -1.22 12.67
C GLU A 148 3.31 -1.82 11.37
N ASP A 149 2.85 -3.08 11.40
CA ASP A 149 2.20 -3.72 10.26
C ASP A 149 0.91 -2.99 9.87
N ALA A 150 0.14 -2.53 10.85
CA ALA A 150 -1.09 -1.78 10.61
C ALA A 150 -0.81 -0.43 9.93
N LEU A 151 0.21 0.30 10.41
CA LEU A 151 0.60 1.56 9.80
C LEU A 151 1.20 1.37 8.42
N ARG A 152 1.99 0.31 8.21
CA ARG A 152 2.52 -0.04 6.89
C ARG A 152 1.39 -0.29 5.91
N GLU A 153 0.37 -1.06 6.31
CA GLU A 153 -0.80 -1.31 5.46
C GLU A 153 -1.57 -0.04 5.14
N VAL A 154 -1.90 0.76 6.16
CA VAL A 154 -2.60 2.05 5.97
C VAL A 154 -1.82 2.96 5.00
N SER A 155 -0.50 2.99 5.14
CA SER A 155 0.37 3.74 4.24
C SER A 155 0.37 3.17 2.83
N ASN A 156 0.41 1.84 2.68
CA ASN A 156 0.37 1.15 1.39
C ASN A 156 -0.95 1.45 0.64
N VAL A 157 -2.08 1.40 1.35
CA VAL A 157 -3.40 1.76 0.80
C VAL A 157 -3.45 3.25 0.40
N ALA A 158 -2.92 4.14 1.24
CA ALA A 158 -2.84 5.56 0.93
C ALA A 158 -1.96 5.84 -0.30
N MET A 159 -0.85 5.12 -0.44
CA MET A 159 0.03 5.19 -1.61
C MET A 159 -0.67 4.74 -2.88
N GLY A 160 -1.41 3.62 -2.83
CA GLY A 160 -2.16 3.11 -3.97
C GLY A 160 -3.14 4.12 -4.57
N ARG A 161 -3.87 4.83 -3.70
CA ARG A 161 -4.73 5.96 -4.10
C ARG A 161 -3.92 7.13 -4.66
N THR A 162 -2.80 7.45 -4.02
CA THR A 162 -1.88 8.51 -4.45
C THR A 162 -1.36 8.24 -5.86
N ALA A 163 -0.90 7.02 -6.18
CA ALA A 163 -0.44 6.68 -7.52
C ALA A 163 -1.56 6.77 -8.56
N SER A 164 -2.80 6.38 -8.23
CA SER A 164 -3.94 6.57 -9.14
C SER A 164 -4.20 8.04 -9.46
N LEU A 165 -4.06 8.93 -8.47
CA LEU A 165 -4.16 10.38 -8.67
C LEU A 165 -2.99 10.91 -9.51
N LEU A 166 -1.76 10.50 -9.20
CA LEU A 166 -0.57 10.93 -9.93
C LEU A 166 -0.54 10.42 -11.38
N ALA A 167 -0.97 9.17 -11.63
CA ALA A 167 -1.01 8.59 -12.97
C ALA A 167 -1.91 9.40 -13.93
N LYS A 168 -3.01 10.00 -13.42
CA LYS A 168 -3.88 10.89 -14.20
C LYS A 168 -3.21 12.22 -14.57
N VAL A 169 -2.24 12.65 -13.78
CA VAL A 169 -1.51 13.92 -13.97
C VAL A 169 -0.25 13.71 -14.83
N ILE A 170 0.41 12.56 -14.67
CA ILE A 170 1.75 12.27 -15.19
C ILE A 170 1.71 11.36 -16.45
N ASP A 171 0.51 10.94 -16.89
CA ASP A 171 0.24 10.06 -18.07
C ASP A 171 1.11 8.79 -18.14
N ASN A 172 1.60 8.33 -17.00
CA ASN A 172 2.53 7.20 -16.92
C ASN A 172 2.28 6.32 -15.69
N PHE A 173 2.73 5.07 -15.81
CA PHE A 173 2.64 4.09 -14.75
C PHE A 173 3.66 4.43 -13.65
N VAL A 174 3.18 4.57 -12.42
CA VAL A 174 4.03 4.78 -11.25
C VAL A 174 4.14 3.44 -10.52
N HIS A 175 5.34 2.86 -10.49
CA HIS A 175 5.58 1.70 -9.66
C HIS A 175 5.44 2.12 -8.19
N LEU A 176 4.53 1.47 -7.47
CA LEU A 176 4.25 1.75 -6.06
C LEU A 176 5.29 1.06 -5.17
N PRO A 177 6.22 1.79 -4.54
CA PRO A 177 7.13 1.18 -3.57
C PRO A 177 6.38 0.77 -2.31
N VAL A 178 6.84 -0.30 -1.67
CA VAL A 178 6.31 -0.75 -0.38
C VAL A 178 6.84 0.18 0.72
N PRO A 179 5.96 0.83 1.52
CA PRO A 179 6.40 1.68 2.63
C PRO A 179 7.20 0.90 3.67
N LYS A 180 8.25 1.50 4.20
CA LYS A 180 8.98 0.97 5.36
C LYS A 180 8.64 1.79 6.59
N VAL A 181 8.23 1.12 7.65
CA VAL A 181 8.02 1.74 8.96
C VAL A 181 9.20 1.37 9.85
N SER A 182 9.83 2.38 10.46
CA SER A 182 10.99 2.17 11.33
C SER A 182 11.01 3.17 12.47
N HIS A 183 11.62 2.77 13.59
CA HIS A 183 11.82 3.60 14.76
C HIS A 183 13.25 4.16 14.74
N TRP A 184 13.39 5.48 14.78
CA TRP A 184 14.67 6.18 14.71
C TRP A 184 14.97 6.89 16.02
N THR A 185 16.18 6.67 16.53
CA THR A 185 16.72 7.45 17.64
C THR A 185 17.10 8.86 17.16
N PRO A 186 17.31 9.84 18.08
CA PRO A 186 17.83 11.15 17.70
C PRO A 186 19.12 11.09 16.88
N GLN A 187 19.97 10.09 17.12
CA GLN A 187 21.23 9.89 16.39
C GLN A 187 21.00 9.39 14.96
N ASP A 188 20.06 8.46 14.76
CA ASP A 188 19.71 7.95 13.42
C ASP A 188 19.13 9.05 12.54
N LEU A 189 18.26 9.88 13.12
CA LEU A 189 17.69 11.05 12.46
C LEU A 189 18.79 12.06 12.10
N GLU A 190 19.65 12.41 13.04
CA GLU A 190 20.74 13.36 12.81
C GLU A 190 21.70 12.85 11.71
N MET A 191 22.11 11.57 11.77
CA MET A 191 23.01 10.97 10.80
C MET A 191 22.42 10.97 9.38
N THR A 192 21.15 10.57 9.25
CA THR A 192 20.44 10.55 7.96
C THR A 192 20.33 11.96 7.36
N LEU A 193 19.91 12.93 8.17
CA LEU A 193 19.75 14.32 7.71
C LEU A 193 21.09 14.99 7.39
N MET A 194 22.15 14.71 8.16
CA MET A 194 23.48 15.23 7.87
C MET A 194 24.04 14.64 6.58
N GLY A 195 23.88 13.33 6.35
CA GLY A 195 24.30 12.68 5.11
C GLY A 195 23.63 13.30 3.89
N ALA A 196 22.30 13.45 3.94
CA ALA A 196 21.52 14.06 2.86
C ALA A 196 21.88 15.53 2.62
N ARG A 197 22.26 16.29 3.66
CA ARG A 197 22.70 17.69 3.53
C ARG A 197 24.09 17.85 2.93
N GLN A 198 24.99 16.88 3.15
CA GLN A 198 26.35 16.94 2.64
C GLN A 198 26.43 16.60 1.15
N ASP A 199 25.45 15.87 0.63
CA ASP A 199 25.34 15.57 -0.78
C ASP A 199 24.84 16.79 -1.58
N GLN A 200 25.69 17.32 -2.47
CA GLN A 200 25.39 18.48 -3.32
C GLN A 200 24.30 18.19 -4.36
N ASN A 201 24.06 16.92 -4.68
CA ASN A 201 23.06 16.50 -5.64
C ASN A 201 21.70 16.20 -5.00
N THR A 202 21.62 16.17 -3.66
CA THR A 202 20.37 15.94 -2.93
C THR A 202 19.71 17.27 -2.55
N GLN A 203 18.42 17.41 -2.85
CA GLN A 203 17.59 18.51 -2.37
C GLN A 203 16.58 18.01 -1.36
N ILE A 204 16.53 18.68 -0.21
CA ILE A 204 15.62 18.34 0.88
C ILE A 204 14.55 19.43 0.95
N ILE A 205 13.29 19.00 0.90
CA ILE A 205 12.12 19.83 1.11
C ILE A 205 11.39 19.30 2.34
N SER A 206 10.99 20.18 3.24
CA SER A 206 10.21 19.78 4.42
C SER A 206 8.87 20.49 4.50
N GLN A 207 7.89 19.81 5.07
CA GLN A 207 6.55 20.31 5.27
C GLN A 207 5.98 19.75 6.58
N GLY A 208 5.65 20.63 7.52
CA GLY A 208 5.00 20.25 8.77
C GLY A 208 3.54 19.90 8.54
N TYR A 209 3.02 18.92 9.29
CA TYR A 209 1.60 18.57 9.30
C TYR A 209 1.07 18.38 10.71
N ILE A 210 -0.21 18.70 10.91
CA ILE A 210 -0.90 18.57 12.20
C ILE A 210 -2.39 18.26 12.02
N GLY A 211 -2.93 17.34 12.81
CA GLY A 211 -4.34 16.95 12.76
C GLY A 211 -4.71 16.00 13.90
N SER A 212 -5.87 16.21 14.53
CA SER A 212 -6.40 15.36 15.63
C SER A 212 -5.39 15.00 16.72
N GLY A 213 -4.48 15.92 17.05
CA GLY A 213 -3.45 15.75 18.05
C GLY A 213 -2.18 15.03 17.58
N ILE A 214 -2.14 14.55 16.35
CA ILE A 214 -0.97 14.03 15.65
C ILE A 214 -0.28 15.22 14.97
N ALA A 215 1.01 15.39 15.19
CA ALA A 215 1.86 16.36 14.49
C ALA A 215 3.13 15.67 14.00
N GLY A 216 3.68 16.11 12.88
CA GLY A 216 4.92 15.56 12.36
C GLY A 216 5.52 16.43 11.27
N GLU A 217 6.63 15.95 10.70
CA GLU A 217 7.30 16.60 9.57
C GLU A 217 7.39 15.60 8.41
N ALA A 218 6.93 15.99 7.23
CA ALA A 218 7.17 15.26 6.01
C ALA A 218 8.43 15.83 5.33
N LEU A 219 9.37 14.97 4.96
CA LEU A 219 10.57 15.29 4.20
C LEU A 219 10.50 14.64 2.84
N LEU A 220 10.98 15.36 1.82
CA LEU A 220 11.14 14.84 0.47
C LEU A 220 12.58 15.09 0.05
N LEU A 221 13.31 13.99 -0.17
CA LEU A 221 14.70 13.99 -0.57
C LEU A 221 14.75 13.66 -2.05
N PHE A 222 15.02 14.66 -2.89
CA PHE A 222 15.29 14.45 -4.31
C PHE A 222 16.77 14.19 -4.51
N HIS A 223 17.13 12.99 -4.94
CA HIS A 223 18.49 12.63 -5.29
C HIS A 223 18.76 12.97 -6.76
N ASP A 224 20.02 13.32 -7.06
CA ASP A 224 20.48 13.60 -8.42
C ASP A 224 19.63 14.62 -9.19
N ILE A 225 19.14 15.66 -8.50
CA ILE A 225 18.18 16.62 -9.06
C ILE A 225 18.61 17.24 -10.39
N ASN A 226 19.92 17.40 -10.59
CA ASN A 226 20.50 17.97 -11.81
C ASN A 226 20.25 17.11 -13.06
N ASN A 227 19.99 15.82 -12.87
CA ASN A 227 19.73 14.84 -13.93
C ASN A 227 18.24 14.44 -14.02
N THR A 228 17.41 14.93 -13.09
CA THR A 228 15.99 14.59 -12.97
C THR A 228 15.13 15.58 -13.75
N ASN A 229 14.27 15.07 -14.63
CA ASN A 229 13.44 15.92 -15.49
C ASN A 229 12.05 16.18 -14.86
N LEU A 230 12.03 16.94 -13.76
CA LEU A 230 10.81 17.18 -12.97
C LEU A 230 9.72 17.93 -13.75
N SER A 231 10.08 18.90 -14.59
CA SER A 231 9.10 19.68 -15.37
C SER A 231 8.33 18.78 -16.34
N GLN A 232 9.04 17.89 -17.03
CA GLN A 232 8.41 16.93 -17.93
C GLN A 232 7.61 15.86 -17.17
N LEU A 233 8.13 15.39 -16.03
CA LEU A 233 7.45 14.39 -15.20
C LEU A 233 6.13 14.91 -14.65
N PHE A 234 6.09 16.13 -14.11
CA PHE A 234 4.90 16.69 -13.48
C PHE A 234 4.03 17.50 -14.46
N GLY A 235 4.34 17.48 -15.75
CA GLY A 235 3.61 18.24 -16.78
C GLY A 235 3.68 19.76 -16.60
N ILE A 236 4.70 20.24 -15.88
CA ILE A 236 4.85 21.62 -15.49
C ILE A 236 5.51 22.38 -16.65
N GLN A 237 4.72 23.10 -17.44
CA GLN A 237 5.19 23.86 -18.59
C GLN A 237 5.70 25.26 -18.20
N GLY A 238 6.73 25.74 -18.90
CA GLY A 238 7.09 27.17 -18.91
C GLY A 238 8.18 27.60 -17.94
N TYR A 239 8.98 26.67 -17.41
CA TYR A 239 10.07 27.00 -16.50
C TYR A 239 11.44 26.97 -17.19
N ASP A 240 12.16 28.10 -17.12
CA ASP A 240 13.58 28.18 -17.44
C ASP A 240 14.43 27.59 -16.28
N LEU A 241 15.71 27.26 -16.56
CA LEU A 241 16.67 26.76 -15.56
C LEU A 241 16.81 27.67 -14.31
N GLU A 242 16.39 28.93 -14.39
CA GLU A 242 16.41 29.90 -13.29
C GLU A 242 15.28 29.70 -12.24
N GLN A 243 14.26 28.89 -12.54
CA GLN A 243 13.07 28.68 -11.70
C GLN A 243 12.95 27.25 -11.14
N GLN A 244 14.07 26.51 -11.04
CA GLN A 244 14.09 25.15 -10.51
C GLN A 244 13.47 25.00 -9.11
N ASP A 245 13.61 26.01 -8.25
CA ASP A 245 13.03 26.00 -6.90
C ASP A 245 11.49 25.99 -6.94
N GLU A 246 10.87 26.66 -7.93
CA GLU A 246 9.39 26.70 -8.07
C GLU A 246 8.85 25.34 -8.52
N VAL A 247 9.48 24.72 -9.53
CA VAL A 247 9.17 23.36 -9.99
C VAL A 247 9.30 22.34 -8.86
N LEU A 248 10.34 22.47 -8.04
CA LEU A 248 10.58 21.61 -6.88
C LEU A 248 9.47 21.75 -5.83
N LEU A 249 9.03 22.98 -5.53
CA LEU A 249 7.96 23.23 -4.58
C LEU A 249 6.60 22.75 -5.11
N ASP A 250 6.32 22.91 -6.39
CA ASP A 250 5.11 22.40 -7.04
C ASP A 250 5.07 20.87 -7.00
N ALA A 251 6.18 20.22 -7.35
CA ALA A 251 6.34 18.76 -7.26
C ALA A 251 6.16 18.27 -5.81
N ALA A 252 6.78 18.95 -4.84
CA ALA A 252 6.65 18.61 -3.43
C ALA A 252 5.21 18.77 -2.92
N ASN A 253 4.54 19.88 -3.26
CA ASN A 253 3.14 20.10 -2.91
C ASN A 253 2.24 19.00 -3.48
N LEU A 254 2.49 18.58 -4.71
CA LEU A 254 1.73 17.50 -5.33
C LEU A 254 1.95 16.17 -4.58
N LEU A 255 3.21 15.80 -4.32
CA LEU A 255 3.57 14.53 -3.67
C LEU A 255 3.13 14.47 -2.21
N PHE A 256 3.45 15.50 -1.41
CA PHE A 256 3.03 15.60 -0.02
C PHE A 256 1.51 15.70 0.10
N GLY A 257 0.89 16.58 -0.69
CA GLY A 257 -0.54 16.81 -0.66
C GLY A 257 -1.31 15.55 -1.00
N ALA A 258 -0.96 14.87 -2.09
CA ALA A 258 -1.66 13.65 -2.50
C ALA A 258 -1.51 12.52 -1.46
N PHE A 259 -0.30 12.32 -0.92
CA PHE A 259 -0.07 11.28 0.08
C PHE A 259 -0.74 11.60 1.43
N LEU A 260 -0.54 12.80 1.98
CA LEU A 260 -1.12 13.20 3.27
C LEU A 260 -2.66 13.23 3.22
N ASN A 261 -3.26 13.61 2.09
CA ASN A 261 -4.71 13.54 1.90
C ASN A 261 -5.19 12.08 1.91
N SER A 262 -4.50 11.19 1.18
CA SER A 262 -4.84 9.76 1.16
C SER A 262 -4.69 9.14 2.55
N LEU A 263 -3.65 9.52 3.30
CA LEU A 263 -3.42 9.08 4.67
C LEU A 263 -4.49 9.62 5.64
N SER A 264 -4.87 10.89 5.48
CA SER A 264 -5.96 11.54 6.23
C SER A 264 -7.28 10.76 6.09
N GLU A 265 -7.62 10.34 4.88
CA GLU A 265 -8.80 9.51 4.62
C GLU A 265 -8.72 8.15 5.31
N GLN A 266 -7.59 7.45 5.21
CA GLN A 266 -7.42 6.12 5.81
C GLN A 266 -7.43 6.16 7.35
N LEU A 267 -6.85 7.20 7.94
CA LEU A 267 -6.82 7.38 9.39
C LEU A 267 -8.08 8.07 9.94
N HIS A 268 -8.96 8.58 9.07
CA HIS A 268 -10.05 9.47 9.43
C HIS A 268 -9.60 10.69 10.26
N VAL A 269 -8.42 11.24 9.93
CA VAL A 269 -7.80 12.39 10.60
C VAL A 269 -7.56 13.50 9.59
N ALA A 270 -8.21 14.64 9.75
CA ALA A 270 -7.99 15.80 8.89
C ALA A 270 -6.64 16.48 9.22
N PHE A 271 -5.66 16.33 8.34
CA PHE A 271 -4.36 17.00 8.46
C PHE A 271 -4.37 18.39 7.82
N SER A 272 -3.86 19.37 8.55
CA SER A 272 -3.45 20.68 8.04
C SER A 272 -1.95 20.67 7.77
N GLN A 273 -1.51 21.34 6.71
CA GLN A 273 -0.12 21.33 6.24
C GLN A 273 0.44 22.76 6.24
N SER A 274 1.70 22.92 6.66
CA SER A 274 2.43 24.18 6.47
C SER A 274 2.85 24.34 5.00
N PRO A 275 3.31 25.52 4.55
CA PRO A 275 3.97 25.62 3.25
C PRO A 275 5.26 24.77 3.21
N PRO A 276 5.61 24.17 2.07
CA PRO A 276 6.88 23.46 1.92
C PRO A 276 8.09 24.41 1.91
N VAL A 277 9.22 23.94 2.44
CA VAL A 277 10.46 24.72 2.55
C VAL A 277 11.66 23.94 2.02
N ILE A 278 12.43 24.54 1.11
CA ILE A 278 13.69 23.98 0.58
C ILE A 278 14.86 24.30 1.53
N TRP A 279 15.62 23.29 1.94
CA TRP A 279 16.69 23.44 2.94
C TRP A 279 18.00 24.05 2.43
N ARG A 280 18.19 24.17 1.11
CA ARG A 280 19.41 24.73 0.46
C ARG A 280 19.79 26.14 0.98
N ARG A 281 18.81 26.91 1.50
CA ARG A 281 18.95 28.35 1.80
C ARG A 281 19.01 28.74 3.28
N SER A 282 19.44 27.84 4.17
CA SER A 282 19.51 28.04 5.64
C SER A 282 18.18 27.77 6.34
N GLN A 283 18.02 26.54 6.80
CA GLN A 283 17.22 26.21 7.98
C GLN A 283 17.94 25.13 8.78
N ASN A 284 17.74 25.12 10.09
CA ASN A 284 18.05 23.93 10.90
C ASN A 284 17.08 22.81 10.52
N PRO A 285 17.44 21.53 10.70
CA PRO A 285 16.45 20.46 10.61
C PRO A 285 15.23 20.80 11.49
N PRO A 286 14.04 20.28 11.16
CA PRO A 286 12.83 20.46 11.96
C PRO A 286 13.16 20.13 13.42
N GLU A 287 12.60 20.89 14.37
CA GLU A 287 12.78 20.62 15.80
C GLU A 287 12.01 19.35 16.22
N LEU A 288 12.41 18.21 15.67
CA LEU A 288 11.99 16.90 16.11
C LEU A 288 12.87 16.55 17.32
N LYS A 289 12.24 16.50 18.50
CA LYS A 289 12.92 16.18 19.76
C LYS A 289 12.60 14.75 20.15
N GLY A 290 13.64 14.00 20.54
CA GLY A 290 13.50 12.64 21.00
C GLY A 290 13.35 11.63 19.86
N GLU A 291 12.78 10.49 20.19
CA GLU A 291 12.57 9.39 19.26
C GLU A 291 11.45 9.71 18.26
N VAL A 292 11.65 9.24 17.02
CA VAL A 292 10.70 9.45 15.92
C VAL A 292 10.42 8.14 15.20
N PHE A 293 9.17 7.94 14.80
CA PHE A 293 8.79 6.89 13.86
C PHE A 293 8.82 7.46 12.45
N ALA A 294 9.54 6.80 11.56
CA ALA A 294 9.68 7.17 10.17
C ALA A 294 8.90 6.21 9.28
N ILE A 295 8.04 6.76 8.42
CA ILE A 295 7.47 6.05 7.26
C ILE A 295 8.26 6.49 6.04
N GLU A 296 9.03 5.58 5.46
CA GLU A 296 9.85 5.82 4.28
C GLU A 296 9.20 5.23 3.03
N ILE A 297 9.16 6.05 1.98
CA ILE A 297 8.59 5.72 0.69
C ILE A 297 9.60 6.12 -0.39
N SER A 298 10.17 5.13 -1.09
CA SER A 298 11.21 5.35 -2.10
C SER A 298 10.68 5.28 -3.52
N TYR A 299 10.46 6.43 -4.16
CA TYR A 299 10.04 6.50 -5.55
C TYR A 299 11.24 6.41 -6.50
N ARG A 300 11.15 5.53 -7.49
CA ARG A 300 12.17 5.35 -8.54
C ARG A 300 11.50 5.30 -9.91
N GLN A 301 11.96 6.10 -10.86
CA GLN A 301 11.46 6.12 -12.24
C GLN A 301 12.61 6.35 -13.23
N GLU A 302 12.91 5.34 -14.06
CA GLU A 302 14.00 5.35 -15.05
C GLU A 302 13.81 6.34 -16.22
N GLN A 303 12.61 6.42 -16.81
CA GLN A 303 12.28 7.30 -17.94
C GLN A 303 12.56 8.79 -17.65
N TYR A 304 12.42 9.22 -16.39
CA TYR A 304 12.61 10.60 -15.97
C TYR A 304 13.80 10.80 -15.03
N ASN A 305 14.59 9.74 -14.78
CA ASN A 305 15.62 9.67 -13.76
C ASN A 305 15.13 10.13 -12.37
N LEU A 306 13.86 9.89 -12.04
CA LEU A 306 13.32 10.25 -10.74
C LEU A 306 13.89 9.29 -9.69
N ASN A 307 14.59 9.86 -8.72
CA ASN A 307 15.02 9.18 -7.52
C ASN A 307 14.67 10.07 -6.33
N CYS A 308 13.60 9.75 -5.61
CA CYS A 308 13.26 10.50 -4.41
C CYS A 308 12.73 9.64 -3.27
N ASP A 309 13.05 10.04 -2.05
CA ASP A 309 12.58 9.41 -0.82
C ASP A 309 11.67 10.38 -0.07
N LEU A 310 10.44 9.93 0.19
CA LEU A 310 9.47 10.64 1.01
C LEU A 310 9.49 10.01 2.40
N LEU A 311 9.78 10.81 3.42
CA LEU A 311 9.84 10.41 4.82
C LEU A 311 8.75 11.14 5.60
N LEU A 312 7.83 10.42 6.24
CA LEU A 312 6.95 11.01 7.26
C LEU A 312 7.52 10.73 8.63
N LEU A 313 7.88 11.78 9.34
CA LEU A 313 8.48 11.71 10.66
C LEU A 313 7.42 12.06 11.72
N LEU A 314 7.15 11.08 12.59
CA LEU A 314 6.19 11.17 13.68
C LEU A 314 6.94 11.14 15.02
N PRO A 315 6.96 12.24 15.78
CA PRO A 315 7.45 12.22 17.16
C PRO A 315 6.72 11.18 18.01
N GLN A 316 7.39 10.65 19.04
CA GLN A 316 6.80 9.69 19.99
C GLN A 316 5.39 10.08 20.49
N SER A 317 5.18 11.35 20.82
CA SER A 317 3.89 11.83 21.33
C SER A 317 2.74 11.73 20.31
N SER A 318 3.05 11.86 19.02
CA SER A 318 2.12 11.68 17.91
C SER A 318 1.92 10.21 17.61
N TRP A 319 2.97 9.41 17.73
CA TRP A 319 2.90 7.96 17.61
C TRP A 319 1.91 7.37 18.61
N ASP A 320 2.03 7.69 19.90
CA ASP A 320 1.15 7.17 20.95
C ASP A 320 -0.34 7.43 20.66
N LYS A 321 -0.67 8.58 20.06
CA LYS A 321 -2.03 8.89 19.62
C LYS A 321 -2.42 8.11 18.37
N LEU A 322 -1.52 7.99 17.41
CA LEU A 322 -1.74 7.19 16.21
C LEU A 322 -2.02 5.73 16.56
N GLN A 323 -1.36 5.17 17.58
CA GLN A 323 -1.64 3.82 18.09
C GLN A 323 -3.11 3.64 18.51
N GLN A 324 -3.72 4.66 19.12
CA GLN A 324 -5.13 4.61 19.52
C GLN A 324 -6.04 4.49 18.29
N TYR A 325 -5.78 5.26 17.23
CA TYR A 325 -6.53 5.15 15.97
C TYR A 325 -6.31 3.80 15.28
N LEU A 326 -5.06 3.34 15.18
CA LEU A 326 -4.72 2.08 14.53
C LEU A 326 -5.27 0.87 15.30
N SER A 327 -5.35 0.92 16.63
CA SER A 327 -5.91 -0.17 17.44
C SER A 327 -7.37 -0.49 17.12
N VAL A 328 -8.14 0.49 16.63
CA VAL A 328 -9.52 0.28 16.18
C VAL A 328 -9.58 -0.55 14.89
N LEU A 329 -8.52 -0.54 14.08
CA LEU A 329 -8.41 -1.27 12.83
C LEU A 329 -7.93 -2.74 13.02
N LEU A 330 -7.40 -3.09 14.20
CA LEU A 330 -6.76 -4.39 14.50
C LEU A 330 -7.73 -5.50 14.94
#